data_AF-A0AAW1UEL2-F1
#
_entry.id   AF-A0AAW1UEL2-F1
#
_cell.length_a   1.000
_cell.length_b   1.000
_cell.length_c   1.000
_cell.angle_alpha   90.00
_cell.angle_beta   90.00
_cell.angle_gamma   90.00
#
_symmetry.space_group_name_H-M   'P 1'
#
loop_
_entity.id
_entity.type
_entity.pdbx_description
1 polymer ?
#
loop_
_entity_poly.entity_id
_entity_poly.type
_entity_poly.pdbx_seq_one_letter_code
_entity_poly.pdbx_strand_id
1 'polypeptide(L)'
;MNPNFLKSHELAYEVSLRLGRKVIDTVERNRKTLRGALSQENANRSFVSLVDVYTFDENFSELELSLNEIADLIASISSTSSRDDYSRLSTRLTHCSGRIHRLQVNNDVETSHKQSLLFKLYELESDLSDKQLNNDTPACSTPVRYSTNVPGSAVISPSVSSNTSKRIPVFKWGIKKFSGKEPLIPFLELVDTLKTSRCCSDNDLFDSAADLFDQDAWTWWHNHVVRGSFNNWSDLVAGLKQTFYRLTMTKSFWTRSNLQSKKLESR
;
A
#
# COMPACT_ATOMS: atom_id res chain seq x y z
N MET A 1 1.23 1.25 9.87
CA MET A 1 1.96 2.19 10.74
C MET A 1 2.18 1.57 12.11
N ASN A 2 3.42 1.52 12.63
CA ASN A 2 3.72 1.02 13.97
C ASN A 2 3.85 2.17 14.99
N PRO A 3 2.96 2.31 15.99
CA PRO A 3 3.01 3.40 16.96
C PRO A 3 4.32 3.53 17.75
N ASN A 4 5.10 2.46 17.88
CA ASN A 4 6.38 2.50 18.60
C ASN A 4 7.46 3.32 17.88
N PHE A 5 7.31 3.53 16.58
CA PHE A 5 8.27 4.27 15.75
C PHE A 5 7.93 5.76 15.58
N LEU A 6 6.78 6.19 16.07
CA LEU A 6 6.37 7.58 16.04
C LEU A 6 6.94 8.35 17.23
N LYS A 7 7.24 9.64 16.99
CA LYS A 7 7.62 10.60 18.03
C LYS A 7 6.42 11.04 18.87
N SER A 8 6.69 11.71 19.98
CA SER A 8 5.66 12.14 20.94
C SER A 8 4.57 13.02 20.30
N HIS A 9 4.96 13.99 19.47
CA HIS A 9 4.02 14.89 18.81
C HIS A 9 3.23 14.21 17.68
N GLU A 10 3.88 13.33 16.91
CA GLU A 10 3.24 12.49 15.88
C GLU A 10 2.18 11.56 16.51
N LEU A 11 2.50 10.96 17.66
CA LEU A 11 1.57 10.16 18.46
C LEU A 11 0.39 10.99 18.97
N ALA A 12 0.67 12.16 19.54
CA ALA A 12 -0.37 13.05 20.05
C ALA A 12 -1.32 13.48 18.92
N TYR A 13 -0.80 13.76 17.73
CA TYR A 13 -1.62 14.07 16.55
C TYR A 13 -2.55 12.91 16.18
N GLU A 14 -2.02 11.69 15.99
CA GLU A 14 -2.80 10.53 15.53
C GLU A 14 -3.88 10.11 16.53
N VAL A 15 -3.61 10.29 17.84
CA VAL A 15 -4.61 10.07 18.90
C VAL A 15 -5.67 11.17 18.88
N SER A 16 -5.25 12.43 18.75
CA SER A 16 -6.16 13.58 18.73
C SER A 16 -7.13 13.52 17.56
N LEU A 17 -6.63 13.13 16.38
CA LEU A 17 -7.40 12.95 15.15
C LEU A 17 -8.55 11.93 15.31
N ARG A 18 -8.31 10.85 16.05
CA ARG A 18 -9.28 9.76 16.25
C ARG A 18 -10.26 10.02 17.39
N LEU A 19 -9.85 10.81 18.38
CA LEU A 19 -10.70 11.17 19.51
C LEU A 19 -11.44 12.49 19.30
N GLY A 20 -11.15 13.22 18.22
CA GLY A 20 -11.77 14.50 17.90
C GLY A 20 -11.45 15.61 18.91
N ARG A 21 -10.33 15.51 19.64
CA ARG A 21 -9.88 16.53 20.60
C ARG A 21 -8.36 16.49 20.74
N LYS A 22 -7.73 17.62 21.01
CA LYS A 22 -6.29 17.67 21.33
C LYS A 22 -6.03 16.88 22.61
N VAL A 23 -5.17 15.85 22.53
CA VAL A 23 -4.80 15.00 23.65
C VAL A 23 -3.39 15.33 24.10
N ILE A 24 -3.26 15.61 25.40
CA ILE A 24 -1.99 15.73 26.10
C ILE A 24 -1.95 14.59 27.11
N ASP A 25 -1.21 13.55 26.77
CA ASP A 25 -1.04 12.36 27.61
C ASP A 25 0.39 11.84 27.46
N THR A 26 0.77 10.89 28.30
CA THR A 26 2.07 10.24 28.25
C THR A 26 2.27 9.46 26.95
N VAL A 27 3.52 9.39 26.48
CA VAL A 27 3.89 8.67 25.25
C VAL A 27 3.39 7.23 25.27
N GLU A 28 3.54 6.52 26.39
CA GLU A 28 3.12 5.12 26.49
C GLU A 28 1.60 4.96 26.40
N ARG A 29 0.85 5.88 27.03
CA ARG A 29 -0.61 5.88 26.94
C ARG A 29 -1.09 6.23 25.54
N ASN A 30 -0.45 7.18 24.86
CA ASN A 30 -0.73 7.47 23.45
C ASN A 30 -0.45 6.27 22.54
N ARG A 31 0.68 5.57 22.72
CA ARG A 31 0.97 4.33 21.97
C ARG A 31 -0.06 3.24 22.21
N LYS A 32 -0.45 3.02 23.47
CA LYS A 32 -1.47 2.01 23.81
C LYS A 32 -2.82 2.36 23.18
N THR A 33 -3.22 3.64 23.28
CA THR A 33 -4.48 4.14 22.73
C THR A 33 -4.50 4.03 21.21
N LEU A 34 -3.44 4.48 20.53
CA LEU A 34 -3.32 4.41 19.09
C LEU A 34 -3.30 2.97 18.58
N ARG A 35 -2.60 2.05 19.25
CA ARG A 35 -2.65 0.61 18.93
C ARG A 35 -4.08 0.06 19.00
N GLY A 36 -4.81 0.41 20.06
CA GLY A 36 -6.21 0.00 20.22
C GLY A 36 -7.10 0.54 19.10
N ALA A 37 -6.96 1.83 18.77
CA ALA A 37 -7.76 2.47 17.72
C ALA A 37 -7.46 1.89 16.33
N LEU A 38 -6.18 1.73 15.97
CA LEU A 38 -5.77 1.08 14.72
C LEU A 38 -6.27 -0.37 14.64
N SER A 39 -6.30 -1.10 15.76
CA SER A 39 -6.86 -2.46 15.78
C SER A 39 -8.38 -2.46 15.54
N GLN A 40 -9.11 -1.45 15.99
CA GLN A 40 -10.54 -1.34 15.73
C GLN A 40 -10.81 -0.96 14.27
N GLU A 41 -10.01 -0.05 13.71
CA GLU A 41 -10.05 0.35 12.30
C GLU A 41 -9.78 -0.85 11.39
N ASN A 42 -8.68 -1.57 11.62
CA ASN A 42 -8.31 -2.75 10.83
C ASN A 42 -9.33 -3.89 10.93
N ALA A 43 -10.05 -3.97 12.05
CA ALA A 43 -11.10 -4.97 12.25
C ALA A 43 -12.50 -4.48 11.81
N ASN A 44 -12.60 -3.27 11.25
CA ASN A 44 -13.87 -2.61 10.89
C ASN A 44 -14.90 -2.58 12.03
N ARG A 45 -14.43 -2.53 13.29
CA ARG A 45 -15.31 -2.56 14.49
C ARG A 45 -15.82 -1.19 14.89
N SER A 46 -15.19 -0.13 14.41
CA SER A 46 -15.56 1.25 14.70
C SER A 46 -15.47 2.07 13.43
N PHE A 47 -16.51 2.88 13.18
CA PHE A 47 -16.45 3.94 12.19
C PHE A 47 -15.80 5.14 12.85
N VAL A 48 -14.45 5.17 12.85
CA VAL A 48 -13.71 6.33 13.35
C VAL A 48 -13.82 7.43 12.30
N SER A 49 -14.68 8.40 12.53
CA SER A 49 -14.66 9.64 11.77
C SER A 49 -13.42 10.42 12.18
N LEU A 50 -12.44 10.51 11.28
CA LEU A 50 -11.24 11.31 11.52
C LEU A 50 -11.64 12.80 11.52
N VAL A 51 -11.36 13.48 12.63
CA VAL A 51 -11.65 14.91 12.78
C VAL A 51 -10.33 15.62 13.05
N ASP A 52 -9.90 16.43 12.08
CA ASP A 52 -8.71 17.25 12.28
C ASP A 52 -9.05 18.40 13.23
N VAL A 53 -8.30 18.48 14.32
CA VAL A 53 -8.46 19.50 15.38
C VAL A 53 -7.36 20.55 15.32
N TYR A 54 -6.48 20.46 14.31
CA TYR A 54 -5.37 21.38 14.09
C TYR A 54 -5.67 22.30 12.91
N THR A 55 -5.17 23.53 12.98
CA THR A 55 -5.26 24.47 11.86
C THR A 55 -4.34 24.06 10.71
N PHE A 56 -4.51 24.68 9.54
CA PHE A 56 -3.58 24.50 8.44
C PHE A 56 -2.14 24.82 8.85
N ASP A 57 -1.92 25.98 9.47
CA ASP A 57 -0.59 26.45 9.88
C ASP A 57 0.06 25.52 10.92
N GLU A 58 -0.71 25.07 11.92
CA GLU A 58 -0.24 24.09 12.91
C GLU A 58 0.19 22.78 12.23
N ASN A 59 -0.62 22.29 11.28
CA ASN A 59 -0.29 21.09 10.54
C ASN A 59 0.94 21.28 9.64
N PHE A 60 1.00 22.39 8.91
CA PHE A 60 2.07 22.70 7.98
C PHE A 60 3.42 22.79 8.71
N SER A 61 3.50 23.56 9.79
CA SER A 61 4.72 23.72 10.58
C SER A 61 5.21 22.38 11.16
N GLU A 62 4.32 21.59 11.73
CA GLU A 62 4.66 20.27 12.31
C GLU A 62 5.09 19.25 11.25
N LEU A 63 4.46 19.28 10.07
CA LEU A 63 4.84 18.44 8.93
C LEU A 63 6.20 18.82 8.39
N GLU A 64 6.46 20.12 8.22
CA GLU A 64 7.74 20.62 7.72
C GLU A 64 8.89 20.25 8.67
N LEU A 65 8.70 20.44 9.98
CA LEU A 65 9.64 20.00 11.01
C LEU A 65 9.89 18.48 10.93
N SER A 66 8.83 17.68 10.88
CA SER A 66 8.95 16.22 10.86
C SER A 66 9.67 15.72 9.59
N LEU A 67 9.38 16.31 8.42
CA LEU A 67 10.05 15.97 7.16
C LEU A 67 11.52 16.41 7.15
N ASN A 68 11.86 17.58 7.70
CA ASN A 68 13.26 18.00 7.86
C ASN A 68 14.05 17.01 8.72
N GLU A 69 13.51 16.63 9.87
CA GLU A 69 14.17 15.66 10.74
C GLU A 69 14.32 14.28 10.08
N ILE A 70 13.33 13.85 9.28
CA ILE A 70 13.42 12.59 8.53
C ILE A 70 14.51 12.69 7.46
N ALA A 71 14.63 13.83 6.77
CA ALA A 71 15.69 14.09 5.81
C ALA A 71 17.07 13.96 6.45
N ASP A 72 17.29 14.58 7.61
CA ASP A 72 18.56 14.50 8.35
C ASP A 72 18.88 13.05 8.74
N LEU A 73 17.88 12.30 9.20
CA LEU A 73 18.05 10.88 9.54
C LEU A 73 18.37 10.03 8.32
N ILE A 74 17.70 10.24 7.19
CA ILE A 74 17.98 9.56 5.92
C ILE A 74 19.41 9.86 5.47
N ALA A 75 19.84 11.13 5.54
CA ALA A 75 21.21 11.51 5.21
C ALA A 75 22.22 10.73 6.08
N SER A 76 21.92 10.55 7.38
CA SER A 76 22.78 9.83 8.33
C SER A 76 22.79 8.30 8.19
N ILE A 77 21.83 7.71 7.47
CA ILE A 77 21.80 6.25 7.25
C ILE A 77 23.07 5.80 6.52
N SER A 78 23.68 4.75 7.06
CA SER A 78 24.89 4.10 6.56
C SER A 78 24.61 2.66 6.13
N SER A 79 25.56 2.01 5.46
CA SER A 79 25.48 0.60 5.02
C SER A 79 25.41 -0.43 6.16
N THR A 80 25.45 0.02 7.42
CA THR A 80 25.27 -0.83 8.61
C THR A 80 23.97 -0.51 9.35
N SER A 81 23.12 0.38 8.81
CA SER A 81 21.87 0.75 9.45
C SER A 81 20.94 -0.46 9.55
N SER A 82 20.28 -0.56 10.70
CA SER A 82 19.44 -1.71 11.02
C SER A 82 18.15 -1.67 10.21
N ARG A 83 17.55 -2.84 9.97
CA ARG A 83 16.20 -2.94 9.37
C ARG A 83 15.15 -2.16 10.18
N ASP A 84 15.37 -2.01 11.48
CA ASP A 84 14.50 -1.24 12.37
C ASP A 84 14.59 0.27 12.09
N ASP A 85 15.75 0.79 11.65
CA ASP A 85 15.92 2.20 11.28
C ASP A 85 15.10 2.52 10.01
N TYR A 86 15.20 1.67 8.98
CA TYR A 86 14.38 1.79 7.77
C TYR A 86 12.89 1.66 8.09
N SER A 87 12.51 0.68 8.92
CA SER A 87 11.11 0.49 9.33
C SER A 87 10.57 1.68 10.12
N ARG A 88 11.43 2.31 10.94
CA ARG A 88 11.10 3.52 11.69
C ARG A 88 10.85 4.69 10.76
N LEU A 89 11.77 4.95 9.83
CA LEU A 89 11.66 6.07 8.89
C LEU A 89 10.48 5.89 7.93
N SER A 90 10.29 4.68 7.38
CA SER A 90 9.12 4.33 6.57
C SER A 90 7.81 4.55 7.34
N THR A 91 7.77 4.19 8.63
CA THR A 91 6.58 4.44 9.46
C THR A 91 6.31 5.93 9.66
N ARG A 92 7.36 6.74 9.88
CA ARG A 92 7.23 8.19 10.02
C ARG A 92 6.82 8.88 8.70
N LEU A 93 7.39 8.46 7.56
CA LEU A 93 6.98 8.93 6.23
C LEU A 93 5.51 8.58 5.93
N THR A 94 5.07 7.36 6.25
CA THR A 94 3.66 6.96 6.13
C THR A 94 2.73 7.86 6.95
N HIS A 95 3.16 8.23 8.16
CA HIS A 95 2.41 9.17 9.01
C HIS A 95 2.32 10.56 8.38
N CYS A 96 3.45 11.13 7.95
CA CYS A 96 3.49 12.42 7.25
C CYS A 96 2.62 12.41 5.99
N SER A 97 2.73 11.37 5.15
CA SER A 97 1.91 11.18 3.95
C SER A 97 0.41 11.24 4.26
N GLY A 98 -0.06 10.41 5.20
CA GLY A 98 -1.47 10.40 5.60
C GLY A 98 -1.95 11.76 6.11
N ARG A 99 -1.11 12.45 6.89
CA ARG A 99 -1.41 13.79 7.43
C ARG A 99 -1.47 14.85 6.33
N ILE A 100 -0.55 14.84 5.36
CA ILE A 100 -0.56 15.74 4.20
C ILE A 100 -1.83 15.51 3.35
N HIS A 101 -2.21 14.26 3.10
CA HIS A 101 -3.41 13.96 2.31
C HIS A 101 -4.69 14.52 2.94
N ARG A 102 -4.80 14.47 4.27
CA ARG A 102 -5.95 15.00 5.03
C ARG A 102 -5.94 16.52 5.19
N LEU A 103 -4.81 17.18 4.93
CA LEU A 103 -4.66 18.62 5.05
C LEU A 103 -5.68 19.34 4.16
N GLN A 104 -6.59 20.09 4.79
CA GLN A 104 -7.59 20.89 4.11
C GLN A 104 -6.96 22.20 3.66
N VAL A 105 -7.14 22.55 2.39
CA VAL A 105 -6.62 23.78 1.79
C VAL A 105 -7.79 24.69 1.44
N ASN A 106 -7.66 25.97 1.76
CA ASN A 106 -8.71 26.97 1.58
C ASN A 106 -8.32 28.08 0.59
N ASN A 107 -7.04 28.15 0.20
CA ASN A 107 -6.51 29.15 -0.73
C ASN A 107 -5.32 28.60 -1.54
N ASP A 108 -4.88 29.37 -2.54
CA ASP A 108 -3.80 28.96 -3.45
C ASP A 108 -2.42 28.89 -2.76
N VAL A 109 -2.21 29.69 -1.72
CA VAL A 109 -0.97 29.66 -0.92
C VAL A 109 -0.88 28.34 -0.15
N GLU A 110 -1.94 27.96 0.54
CA GLU A 110 -2.06 26.68 1.24
C GLU A 110 -1.93 25.49 0.28
N THR A 111 -2.48 25.62 -0.93
CA THR A 111 -2.32 24.62 -2.00
C THR A 111 -0.86 24.46 -2.41
N SER A 112 -0.16 25.56 -2.60
CA SER A 112 1.27 25.57 -2.96
C SER A 112 2.13 24.98 -1.83
N HIS A 113 1.81 25.31 -0.58
CA HIS A 113 2.45 24.74 0.60
C HIS A 113 2.22 23.21 0.69
N LYS A 114 0.99 22.74 0.48
CA LYS A 114 0.68 21.31 0.44
C LYS A 114 1.45 20.59 -0.68
N GLN A 115 1.56 21.21 -1.86
CA GLN A 115 2.36 20.67 -2.96
C GLN A 115 3.85 20.57 -2.59
N SER A 116 4.43 21.60 -1.97
CA SER A 116 5.81 21.58 -1.49
C SER A 116 6.07 20.41 -0.52
N LEU A 117 5.16 20.17 0.42
CA LEU A 117 5.25 19.03 1.34
C LEU A 117 5.17 17.68 0.62
N LEU A 118 4.31 17.54 -0.40
CA LEU A 118 4.21 16.32 -1.20
C LEU A 118 5.49 16.05 -2.01
N PHE A 119 6.05 17.08 -2.66
CA PHE A 119 7.31 16.93 -3.39
C PHE A 119 8.43 16.44 -2.49
N LYS A 120 8.57 17.07 -1.31
CA LYS A 120 9.56 16.67 -0.32
C LYS A 120 9.34 15.26 0.21
N LEU A 121 8.09 14.86 0.46
CA LEU A 121 7.75 13.50 0.87
C LEU A 121 8.24 12.48 -0.17
N TYR A 122 7.95 12.69 -1.46
CA TYR A 122 8.35 11.78 -2.52
C TYR A 122 9.87 11.69 -2.71
N GLU A 123 10.58 12.80 -2.57
CA GLU A 123 12.04 12.82 -2.59
C GLU A 123 12.62 11.95 -1.46
N LEU A 124 12.11 12.12 -0.23
CA LEU A 124 12.57 11.35 0.92
C LEU A 124 12.21 9.86 0.85
N GLU A 125 11.04 9.52 0.29
CA GLU A 125 10.67 8.12 0.03
C GLU A 125 11.61 7.46 -0.99
N SER A 126 11.99 8.19 -2.06
CA SER A 126 12.97 7.74 -3.03
C SER A 126 14.36 7.54 -2.39
N ASP A 127 14.84 8.54 -1.65
CA ASP A 127 16.16 8.48 -1.00
C ASP A 127 16.28 7.32 0.00
N LEU A 128 15.21 7.05 0.77
CA LEU A 128 15.16 5.94 1.70
C LEU A 128 15.17 4.60 0.96
N SER A 129 14.43 4.50 -0.16
CA SER A 129 14.38 3.29 -1.00
C SER A 129 15.75 3.00 -1.62
N ASP A 130 16.42 4.01 -2.17
CA ASP A 130 17.75 3.87 -2.78
C ASP A 130 18.80 3.42 -1.76
N LYS A 131 18.74 3.98 -0.55
CA LYS A 131 19.62 3.55 0.56
C LYS A 131 19.33 2.11 1.00
N GLN A 132 18.07 1.70 1.02
CA GLN A 132 17.70 0.33 1.37
C GLN A 132 18.20 -0.68 0.32
N LEU A 133 18.05 -0.37 -0.97
CA LEU A 133 18.55 -1.23 -2.06
C LEU A 133 20.08 -1.40 -2.01
N ASN A 134 20.80 -0.31 -1.72
CA ASN A 134 22.25 -0.35 -1.55
C ASN A 134 22.68 -1.18 -0.33
N ASN A 135 21.85 -1.28 0.70
CA ASN A 135 22.10 -2.09 1.90
C ASN A 135 21.82 -3.58 1.67
N ASP A 136 20.79 -3.90 0.88
CA ASP A 136 20.37 -5.28 0.57
C ASP A 136 21.23 -5.95 -0.53
N THR A 137 22.14 -5.21 -1.17
CA THR A 137 23.05 -5.74 -2.20
C THR A 137 24.29 -6.36 -1.55
N PRO A 138 24.46 -7.71 -1.53
CA PRO A 138 25.70 -8.30 -1.03
C PRO A 138 26.84 -7.95 -2.00
N ALA A 139 27.93 -7.41 -1.45
CA ALA A 139 29.18 -7.20 -2.17
C ALA A 139 29.72 -8.53 -2.72
N CYS A 140 29.35 -8.88 -3.95
CA CYS A 140 29.96 -9.97 -4.69
C CYS A 140 31.29 -9.47 -5.26
N SER A 141 32.35 -9.63 -4.47
CA SER A 141 33.74 -9.58 -4.96
C SER A 141 34.64 -10.28 -3.94
N THR A 142 34.68 -11.60 -3.99
CA THR A 142 35.92 -12.31 -3.65
C THR A 142 36.19 -13.38 -4.71
N PRO A 143 37.44 -13.48 -5.20
CA PRO A 143 37.80 -14.41 -6.25
C PRO A 143 37.86 -15.84 -5.69
N VAL A 144 37.43 -16.77 -6.55
CA VAL A 144 37.55 -18.21 -6.39
C VAL A 144 38.96 -18.57 -5.90
N ARG A 145 39.04 -19.20 -4.73
CA ARG A 145 40.21 -19.99 -4.32
C ARG A 145 39.77 -21.40 -3.97
N TYR A 146 40.27 -22.35 -4.74
CA TYR A 146 40.30 -23.77 -4.46
C TYR A 146 41.06 -24.03 -3.15
N SER A 147 40.52 -24.87 -2.25
CA SER A 147 41.24 -26.03 -1.67
C SER A 147 40.43 -26.82 -0.62
N THR A 148 40.23 -28.10 -0.94
CA THR A 148 40.32 -29.35 -0.14
C THR A 148 39.81 -29.47 1.31
N ASN A 149 38.90 -30.46 1.46
CA ASN A 149 38.78 -31.53 2.48
C ASN A 149 38.54 -31.19 3.97
N VAL A 150 37.36 -31.55 4.51
CA VAL A 150 37.12 -32.77 5.36
C VAL A 150 35.62 -32.97 5.68
N PRO A 151 35.14 -34.22 5.90
CA PRO A 151 33.77 -34.53 6.32
C PRO A 151 33.67 -34.67 7.85
N GLY A 152 32.67 -34.02 8.47
CA GLY A 152 32.44 -34.12 9.92
C GLY A 152 31.03 -33.73 10.34
N SER A 153 30.25 -34.77 10.64
CA SER A 153 29.00 -34.86 11.41
C SER A 153 28.04 -33.67 11.50
N ALA A 154 26.85 -33.91 10.93
CA ALA A 154 25.63 -33.18 11.18
C ALA A 154 25.22 -33.22 12.66
N VAL A 155 25.03 -32.04 13.25
CA VAL A 155 24.17 -31.85 14.42
C VAL A 155 22.91 -31.16 13.91
N ILE A 156 21.86 -31.95 13.73
CA ILE A 156 20.52 -31.46 13.40
C ILE A 156 19.91 -30.94 14.69
N SER A 157 19.94 -29.62 14.88
CA SER A 157 19.07 -28.94 15.83
C SER A 157 17.73 -28.68 15.16
N PRO A 158 16.59 -29.15 15.70
CA PRO A 158 15.28 -28.85 15.13
C PRO A 158 14.92 -27.41 15.48
N SER A 159 15.26 -26.46 14.61
CA SER A 159 14.64 -25.14 14.65
C SER A 159 13.21 -25.29 14.16
N VAL A 160 12.27 -25.23 15.09
CA VAL A 160 10.84 -25.08 14.83
C VAL A 160 10.68 -23.82 13.98
N SER A 161 10.54 -24.02 12.67
CA SER A 161 10.16 -22.97 11.74
C SER A 161 8.75 -22.55 12.12
N SER A 162 8.63 -21.44 12.82
CA SER A 162 7.37 -20.71 12.90
C SER A 162 6.93 -20.45 11.47
N ASN A 163 5.77 -21.01 11.10
CA ASN A 163 5.10 -20.71 9.85
C ASN A 163 4.81 -19.21 9.81
N THR A 164 5.76 -18.42 9.31
CA THR A 164 5.46 -17.14 8.71
C THR A 164 4.72 -17.49 7.43
N SER A 165 3.42 -17.24 7.41
CA SER A 165 2.56 -17.40 6.25
C SER A 165 3.23 -16.67 5.08
N LYS A 166 3.93 -17.40 4.21
CA LYS A 166 4.71 -16.82 3.12
C LYS A 166 3.73 -16.07 2.23
N ARG A 167 3.77 -14.74 2.23
CA ARG A 167 2.99 -13.93 1.29
C ARG A 167 3.37 -14.40 -0.11
N ILE A 168 2.39 -14.88 -0.85
CA ILE A 168 2.59 -15.34 -2.22
C ILE A 168 2.37 -14.12 -3.12
N PRO A 169 3.39 -13.65 -3.86
CA PRO A 169 3.24 -12.53 -4.79
C PRO A 169 2.16 -12.79 -5.85
N VAL A 170 1.49 -11.75 -6.34
CA VAL A 170 0.33 -11.85 -7.24
C VAL A 170 0.65 -12.65 -8.51
N PHE A 171 1.81 -12.46 -9.12
CA PHE A 171 2.24 -13.25 -10.29
C PHE A 171 2.33 -14.78 -10.04
N LYS A 172 2.44 -15.23 -8.78
CA LYS A 172 2.47 -16.66 -8.40
C LYS A 172 1.09 -17.21 -8.05
N TRP A 173 0.01 -16.45 -8.22
CA TRP A 173 -1.34 -16.90 -7.84
C TRP A 173 -1.90 -17.96 -8.78
N GLY A 174 -1.34 -18.10 -9.98
CA GLY A 174 -1.77 -19.11 -10.96
C GLY A 174 -3.17 -18.84 -11.51
N ILE A 175 -3.65 -17.61 -11.43
CA ILE A 175 -4.92 -17.21 -12.05
C ILE A 175 -4.74 -16.87 -13.51
N LYS A 176 -5.80 -17.14 -14.27
CA LYS A 176 -5.92 -16.65 -15.63
C LYS A 176 -6.05 -15.13 -15.58
N LYS A 177 -5.16 -14.42 -16.28
CA LYS A 177 -5.21 -12.96 -16.41
C LYS A 177 -6.50 -12.53 -17.08
N PHE A 178 -7.07 -11.43 -16.62
CA PHE A 178 -8.29 -10.87 -17.19
C PHE A 178 -7.96 -10.15 -18.50
N SER A 179 -8.60 -10.57 -19.59
CA SER A 179 -8.39 -10.02 -20.93
C SER A 179 -9.41 -8.95 -21.34
N GLY A 180 -10.45 -8.70 -20.53
CA GLY A 180 -11.57 -7.83 -20.87
C GLY A 180 -12.72 -8.52 -21.62
N LYS A 181 -12.54 -9.77 -22.08
CA LYS A 181 -13.55 -10.53 -22.84
C LYS A 181 -14.40 -11.46 -21.97
N GLU A 182 -13.89 -11.82 -20.81
CA GLU A 182 -14.50 -12.73 -19.84
C GLU A 182 -15.42 -11.98 -18.88
N PRO A 183 -16.35 -12.66 -18.17
CA PRO A 183 -17.19 -12.00 -17.19
C PRO A 183 -16.35 -11.43 -16.05
N LEU A 184 -16.47 -10.13 -15.81
CA LEU A 184 -15.68 -9.41 -14.81
C LEU A 184 -15.99 -9.86 -13.37
N ILE A 185 -17.27 -10.12 -13.04
CA ILE A 185 -17.68 -10.40 -11.66
C ILE A 185 -17.05 -11.70 -11.11
N PRO A 186 -17.12 -12.85 -11.82
CA PRO A 186 -16.44 -14.07 -11.38
C PRO A 186 -14.93 -13.92 -11.24
N PHE A 187 -14.31 -13.10 -12.10
CA PHE A 187 -12.88 -12.80 -11.99
C PHE A 187 -12.56 -12.02 -10.69
N LEU A 188 -13.34 -10.98 -10.38
CA LEU A 188 -13.15 -10.20 -9.16
C LEU A 188 -13.40 -11.03 -7.89
N GLU A 189 -14.42 -11.91 -7.88
CA GLU A 189 -14.69 -12.83 -6.77
C GLU A 189 -13.52 -13.82 -6.55
N LEU A 190 -12.94 -14.33 -7.64
CA LEU A 190 -11.76 -15.19 -7.57
C LEU A 190 -10.54 -14.42 -7.01
N VAL A 191 -10.31 -13.19 -7.46
CA VAL A 191 -9.22 -12.34 -6.95
C VAL A 191 -9.39 -12.07 -5.46
N ASP A 192 -10.60 -11.77 -5.00
CA ASP A 192 -10.88 -11.51 -3.58
C ASP A 192 -10.69 -12.76 -2.71
N THR A 193 -11.16 -13.93 -3.20
CA THR A 193 -10.93 -15.22 -2.55
C THR A 193 -9.42 -15.51 -2.37
N LEU A 194 -8.63 -15.24 -3.41
CA LEU A 194 -7.18 -15.51 -3.38
C LEU A 194 -6.44 -14.51 -2.50
N LYS A 195 -6.83 -13.24 -2.54
CA LYS A 195 -6.35 -12.18 -1.65
C LYS A 195 -6.50 -12.60 -0.19
N THR A 196 -7.68 -13.07 0.22
CA THR A 196 -7.92 -13.58 1.57
C THR A 196 -7.06 -14.80 1.88
N SER A 197 -7.02 -15.78 0.97
CA SER A 197 -6.27 -17.04 1.19
C SER A 197 -4.75 -16.86 1.33
N ARG A 198 -4.19 -15.80 0.71
CA ARG A 198 -2.75 -15.54 0.65
C ARG A 198 -2.32 -14.35 1.52
N CYS A 199 -3.24 -13.82 2.31
CA CYS A 199 -3.03 -12.67 3.19
C CYS A 199 -2.44 -11.45 2.45
N CYS A 200 -2.97 -11.16 1.26
CA CYS A 200 -2.56 -10.02 0.45
C CYS A 200 -3.37 -8.77 0.82
N SER A 201 -2.71 -7.63 1.00
CA SER A 201 -3.37 -6.36 1.30
C SER A 201 -3.94 -5.73 0.02
N ASP A 202 -4.90 -4.81 0.14
CA ASP A 202 -5.38 -4.05 -1.03
C ASP A 202 -4.29 -3.21 -1.69
N ASN A 203 -3.33 -2.72 -0.91
CA ASN A 203 -2.19 -1.97 -1.43
C ASN A 203 -1.25 -2.91 -2.20
N ASP A 204 -0.87 -4.05 -1.61
CA ASP A 204 -0.02 -5.04 -2.26
C ASP A 204 -0.66 -5.54 -3.58
N LEU A 205 -1.99 -5.71 -3.58
CA LEU A 205 -2.77 -6.12 -4.73
C LEU A 205 -2.86 -5.03 -5.81
N PHE A 206 -2.98 -3.77 -5.39
CA PHE A 206 -2.99 -2.62 -6.28
C PHE A 206 -1.62 -2.39 -6.93
N ASP A 207 -0.53 -2.45 -6.16
CA ASP A 207 0.85 -2.31 -6.64
C ASP A 207 1.21 -3.41 -7.64
N SER A 208 0.66 -4.61 -7.43
CA SER A 208 0.86 -5.76 -8.33
C SER A 208 -0.30 -5.94 -9.33
N ALA A 209 -1.17 -4.94 -9.52
CA ALA A 209 -2.37 -5.11 -10.35
C ALA A 209 -2.05 -5.38 -11.82
N ALA A 210 -0.87 -4.95 -12.31
CA ALA A 210 -0.38 -5.25 -13.65
C ALA A 210 -0.39 -6.75 -13.98
N ASP A 211 -0.12 -7.60 -12.97
CA ASP A 211 -0.04 -9.05 -13.13
C ASP A 211 -1.41 -9.72 -13.35
N LEU A 212 -2.50 -8.99 -13.04
CA LEU A 212 -3.87 -9.48 -13.11
C LEU A 212 -4.48 -9.33 -14.51
N PHE A 213 -3.88 -8.51 -15.37
CA PHE A 213 -4.46 -8.13 -16.66
C PHE A 213 -3.62 -8.58 -17.85
N ASP A 214 -4.29 -8.82 -18.96
CA ASP A 214 -3.69 -9.10 -20.26
C ASP A 214 -4.52 -8.43 -21.37
N GLN A 215 -3.97 -8.35 -22.59
CA GLN A 215 -4.65 -7.81 -23.78
C GLN A 215 -5.33 -6.44 -23.52
N ASP A 216 -6.59 -6.30 -23.95
CA ASP A 216 -7.37 -5.07 -23.92
C ASP A 216 -7.54 -4.51 -22.49
N ALA A 217 -7.64 -5.40 -21.50
CA ALA A 217 -7.72 -5.00 -20.10
C ALA A 217 -6.39 -4.46 -19.56
N TRP A 218 -5.26 -5.01 -20.00
CA TRP A 218 -3.94 -4.47 -19.64
C TRP A 218 -3.71 -3.10 -20.26
N THR A 219 -4.03 -2.94 -21.55
CA THR A 219 -3.92 -1.63 -22.23
C THR A 219 -4.83 -0.59 -21.59
N TRP A 220 -6.06 -0.97 -21.21
CA TRP A 220 -6.96 -0.10 -20.48
C TRP A 220 -6.38 0.30 -19.12
N TRP A 221 -5.94 -0.68 -18.32
CA TRP A 221 -5.35 -0.45 -17.00
C TRP A 221 -4.14 0.48 -17.10
N HIS A 222 -3.19 0.18 -18.01
CA HIS A 222 -1.97 0.96 -18.21
C HIS A 222 -2.27 2.42 -18.55
N ASN A 223 -3.19 2.67 -19.49
CA ASN A 223 -3.59 4.02 -19.88
C ASN A 223 -4.21 4.83 -18.74
N HIS A 224 -4.95 4.18 -17.84
CA HIS A 224 -5.57 4.85 -16.70
C HIS A 224 -4.59 5.07 -15.53
N VAL A 225 -3.66 4.14 -15.30
CA VAL A 225 -2.61 4.28 -14.28
C VAL A 225 -1.62 5.38 -14.65
N VAL A 226 -1.16 5.44 -15.90
CA VAL A 226 -0.28 6.53 -16.39
C VAL A 226 -0.94 7.91 -16.25
N ARG A 227 -2.27 7.96 -16.29
CA ARG A 227 -3.06 9.18 -16.11
C ARG A 227 -3.45 9.46 -14.66
N GLY A 228 -2.99 8.67 -13.70
CA GLY A 228 -3.32 8.83 -12.28
C GLY A 228 -4.82 8.66 -11.97
N SER A 229 -5.55 7.86 -12.75
CA SER A 229 -7.01 7.71 -12.61
C SER A 229 -7.44 6.89 -11.38
N PHE A 230 -6.53 6.15 -10.76
CA PHE A 230 -6.83 5.25 -9.64
C PHE A 230 -5.77 5.42 -8.54
N ASN A 231 -6.21 5.50 -7.28
CA ASN A 231 -5.30 5.67 -6.13
C ASN A 231 -5.26 4.44 -5.20
N ASN A 232 -6.18 3.50 -5.40
CA ASN A 232 -6.30 2.30 -4.58
C ASN A 232 -7.06 1.20 -5.34
N TRP A 233 -7.07 0.00 -4.77
CA TRP A 233 -7.77 -1.16 -5.33
C TRP A 233 -9.27 -0.91 -5.56
N SER A 234 -9.93 -0.17 -4.67
CA SER A 234 -11.37 0.14 -4.80
C SER A 234 -11.67 1.03 -6.02
N ASP A 235 -10.86 2.07 -6.24
CA ASP A 235 -10.98 2.95 -7.42
C ASP A 235 -10.79 2.15 -8.71
N LEU A 236 -9.79 1.26 -8.72
CA LEU A 236 -9.52 0.39 -9.86
C LEU A 236 -10.70 -0.56 -10.14
N VAL A 237 -11.27 -1.18 -9.11
CA VAL A 237 -12.45 -2.05 -9.24
C VAL A 237 -13.66 -1.27 -9.73
N ALA A 238 -13.86 -0.03 -9.28
CA ALA A 238 -14.93 0.84 -9.77
C ALA A 238 -14.74 1.17 -11.26
N GLY A 239 -13.52 1.50 -11.69
CA GLY A 239 -13.19 1.73 -13.09
C GLY A 239 -13.38 0.48 -13.96
N LEU A 240 -12.95 -0.69 -13.47
CA LEU A 240 -13.15 -1.97 -14.16
C LEU A 240 -14.63 -2.27 -14.34
N LYS A 241 -15.44 -2.06 -13.29
CA LYS A 241 -16.89 -2.19 -13.38
C LYS A 241 -17.44 -1.18 -14.39
N GLN A 242 -17.05 0.08 -14.37
CA GLN A 242 -17.57 1.06 -15.33
C GLN A 242 -17.29 0.68 -16.79
N THR A 243 -16.10 0.17 -17.08
CA THR A 243 -15.65 -0.17 -18.45
C THR A 243 -16.14 -1.55 -18.90
N PHE A 244 -15.87 -2.59 -18.12
CA PHE A 244 -16.06 -3.98 -18.55
C PHE A 244 -17.39 -4.60 -18.07
N TYR A 245 -18.07 -3.99 -17.11
CA TYR A 245 -19.43 -4.44 -16.74
C TYR A 245 -20.43 -4.14 -17.87
N ARG A 246 -20.27 -3.03 -18.61
CA ARG A 246 -21.12 -2.71 -19.77
C ARG A 246 -20.93 -3.70 -20.93
N LEU A 247 -19.73 -4.27 -21.09
CA LEU A 247 -19.41 -5.27 -22.13
C LEU A 247 -19.99 -6.66 -21.83
N THR A 248 -20.20 -7.01 -20.56
CA THR A 248 -20.80 -8.29 -20.16
C THR A 248 -22.33 -8.28 -20.27
N MET A 249 -22.97 -7.17 -19.91
CA MET A 249 -24.42 -6.98 -20.09
C MET A 249 -24.82 -6.92 -21.58
N THR A 250 -24.05 -6.20 -22.42
CA THR A 250 -24.36 -6.08 -23.85
C THR A 250 -24.20 -7.41 -24.61
N LYS A 251 -23.23 -8.26 -24.27
CA LYS A 251 -23.16 -9.62 -24.83
C LYS A 251 -24.36 -10.50 -24.43
N SER A 252 -24.79 -10.46 -23.17
CA SER A 252 -25.93 -11.25 -22.69
C SER A 252 -27.30 -10.83 -23.27
N PHE A 253 -27.44 -9.57 -23.69
CA PHE A 253 -28.68 -9.08 -24.31
C PHE A 253 -28.80 -9.50 -25.78
N TRP A 254 -27.70 -9.46 -26.55
CA TRP A 254 -27.72 -9.87 -27.95
C TRP A 254 -27.83 -11.38 -28.15
N THR A 255 -27.35 -12.21 -27.21
CA THR A 255 -27.52 -13.67 -27.32
C THR A 255 -28.96 -14.12 -27.04
N ARG A 256 -29.73 -13.39 -26.25
CA ARG A 256 -31.16 -13.69 -26.00
C ARG A 256 -32.09 -13.12 -27.08
N SER A 257 -31.80 -11.93 -27.60
CA SER A 257 -32.65 -11.35 -28.64
C SER A 257 -32.54 -12.08 -29.99
N ASN A 258 -31.36 -12.59 -30.37
CA ASN A 258 -31.23 -13.38 -31.61
C ASN A 258 -31.80 -14.80 -31.52
N LEU A 259 -32.08 -15.32 -30.33
CA LEU A 259 -32.74 -16.62 -30.15
C LEU A 259 -34.27 -16.52 -30.19
N GLN A 260 -34.83 -15.33 -29.96
CA GLN A 260 -36.26 -15.04 -30.09
C GLN A 260 -36.65 -14.74 -31.54
N SER A 261 -35.80 -14.04 -32.30
CA SER A 261 -36.07 -13.71 -33.71
C SER A 261 -36.09 -14.94 -34.63
N LYS A 262 -35.21 -15.94 -34.40
CA LYS A 262 -35.20 -17.18 -35.20
C LYS A 262 -36.34 -18.15 -34.89
N LYS A 263 -37.13 -17.91 -33.83
CA LYS A 263 -38.29 -18.76 -33.47
C LYS A 263 -39.61 -18.26 -34.08
N LEU A 264 -39.60 -17.07 -34.70
CA LEU A 264 -40.76 -16.46 -35.36
C LEU A 264 -40.74 -16.62 -36.90
N GLU A 265 -39.64 -17.05 -37.50
CA GLU A 265 -39.51 -17.31 -38.95
C GLU A 265 -39.62 -18.80 -39.34
N SER A 266 -40.01 -19.69 -38.42
CA SER A 266 -40.25 -21.13 -38.69
C SER A 266 -41.66 -21.57 -38.29
N ARG A 267 -42.65 -20.71 -38.51
CA ARG A 267 -44.07 -21.10 -38.50
C ARG A 267 -44.72 -20.73 -39.82
#